data_AF-A0A6A8FKH8-F1
#
_entry.id   AF-A0A6A8FKH8-F1
#
_cell.length_a   1.000
_cell.length_b   1.000
_cell.length_c   1.000
_cell.angle_alpha   90.00
_cell.angle_beta   90.00
_cell.angle_gamma   90.00
#
_symmetry.space_group_name_H-M   'P 1'
#
loop_
_entity.id
_entity.type
_entity.pdbx_description
1 polymer ?
#
loop_
_entity_poly.entity_id
_entity_poly.type
_entity_poly.pdbx_seq_one_letter_code
_entity_poly.pdbx_strand_id
1 'polypeptide(L)'
;MLQTAYHNPSLALYASLWFQIRAAISTMLSKPIREDILGRIVRAAVEFDVEKCDAICEAVPGHDRDGEVRDSTKQGTAKVVVHGERITGYTTGISFYNHSVGLTNDDLKALIA
;
A
#
# COMPACT_ATOMS: atom_id res chain seq x y z
N MET A 1 -14.13 0.36 -2.02
CA MET A 1 -14.36 1.19 -0.81
C MET A 1 -14.03 0.38 0.41
N LEU A 2 -13.36 0.98 1.40
CA LEU A 2 -13.06 0.36 2.69
C LEU A 2 -13.76 1.17 3.80
N GLN A 3 -14.40 0.48 4.74
CA GLN A 3 -15.01 1.09 5.92
C GLN A 3 -14.40 0.51 7.18
N THR A 4 -14.14 1.35 8.20
CA THR A 4 -13.78 0.89 9.53
C THR A 4 -14.92 0.06 10.15
N ALA A 5 -14.57 -1.13 10.63
CA ALA A 5 -15.53 -2.15 11.05
C ALA A 5 -16.19 -1.89 12.41
N TYR A 6 -15.69 -0.95 13.22
CA TYR A 6 -16.27 -0.67 14.54
C TYR A 6 -17.54 0.20 14.48
N HIS A 7 -17.90 0.72 13.30
CA HIS A 7 -19.06 1.60 13.12
C HIS A 7 -20.23 0.86 12.45
N ASN A 8 -20.93 0.02 13.24
CA ASN A 8 -22.09 -0.75 12.79
C ASN A 8 -23.23 0.08 12.17
N PRO A 9 -23.55 1.29 12.67
CA PRO A 9 -24.61 2.11 12.05
C PRO A 9 -24.31 2.55 10.62
N SER A 10 -23.05 2.87 10.29
CA SER A 10 -22.68 3.22 8.91
C SER A 10 -22.68 1.99 8.00
N LEU A 11 -22.31 0.82 8.55
CA LEU A 11 -22.38 -0.43 7.79
C LEU A 11 -23.83 -0.72 7.35
N ALA A 12 -24.81 -0.51 8.24
CA ALA A 12 -26.22 -0.64 7.91
C ALA A 12 -26.69 0.34 6.81
N LEU A 13 -26.15 1.57 6.81
CA LEU A 13 -26.41 2.56 5.75
C LEU A 13 -25.85 2.10 4.40
N TYR A 14 -24.61 1.61 4.32
CA TYR A 14 -24.08 1.14 3.03
C TYR A 14 -24.80 -0.11 2.53
N ALA A 15 -25.17 -1.02 3.44
CA ALA A 15 -25.95 -2.20 3.10
C ALA A 15 -27.33 -1.82 2.53
N SER A 16 -28.00 -0.79 3.07
CA SER A 16 -29.30 -0.32 2.54
C SER A 16 -29.18 0.37 1.17
N LEU A 17 -28.00 0.91 0.86
CA LEU A 17 -27.64 1.46 -0.46
C LEU A 17 -27.10 0.38 -1.43
N TRP A 18 -27.37 -0.90 -1.15
CA TRP A 18 -27.03 -2.05 -2.01
C TRP A 18 -25.54 -2.36 -2.15
N PHE A 19 -24.68 -1.80 -1.30
CA PHE A 19 -23.26 -2.18 -1.25
C PHE A 19 -23.13 -3.61 -0.71
N GLN A 20 -22.38 -4.44 -1.43
CA GLN A 20 -22.10 -5.82 -1.01
C GLN A 20 -20.92 -5.85 -0.04
N ILE A 21 -21.11 -6.47 1.12
CA ILE A 21 -20.03 -6.72 2.08
C ILE A 21 -19.17 -7.87 1.53
N ARG A 22 -17.88 -7.63 1.29
CA ARG A 22 -16.98 -8.58 0.60
C ARG A 22 -16.05 -9.32 1.53
N ALA A 23 -15.31 -8.59 2.37
CA ALA A 23 -14.28 -9.14 3.23
C ALA A 23 -14.03 -8.24 4.44
N ALA A 24 -13.47 -8.82 5.51
CA ALA A 24 -12.95 -8.08 6.64
C ALA A 24 -11.46 -7.78 6.44
N ILE A 25 -11.00 -6.65 6.97
CA ILE A 25 -9.58 -6.28 7.05
C ILE A 25 -9.24 -6.05 8.51
N SER A 26 -8.01 -6.44 8.91
CA SER A 26 -7.52 -6.26 10.27
C SER A 26 -6.31 -5.33 10.29
N THR A 27 -6.20 -4.53 11.35
CA THR A 27 -5.01 -3.73 11.63
C THR A 27 -3.99 -4.61 12.35
N MET A 28 -2.79 -4.71 11.79
CA MET A 28 -1.68 -5.45 12.40
C MET A 28 -0.68 -4.46 13.00
N LEU A 29 -0.32 -4.68 14.27
CA LEU A 29 0.76 -3.96 14.94
C LEU A 29 1.81 -4.98 15.35
N SER A 30 3.02 -4.84 14.80
CA SER A 30 4.15 -5.69 15.14
C SER A 30 5.41 -4.83 15.30
N LYS A 31 6.46 -5.44 15.84
CA LYS A 31 7.81 -4.91 15.67
C LYS A 31 8.25 -5.15 14.21
N PRO A 32 9.08 -4.27 13.63
CA PRO A 32 9.68 -4.52 12.32
C PRO A 32 10.42 -5.86 12.29
N ILE A 33 10.45 -6.51 11.13
CA ILE A 33 11.04 -7.85 10.98
C ILE A 33 12.56 -7.79 11.17
N ARG A 34 13.21 -6.65 10.85
CA ARG A 34 14.66 -6.43 10.94
C ARG A 34 15.49 -7.46 10.17
N GLU A 35 14.94 -7.95 9.07
CA GLU A 35 15.59 -8.89 8.17
C GLU A 35 15.68 -8.30 6.78
N ASP A 36 16.86 -8.40 6.16
CA ASP A 36 17.02 -8.05 4.76
C ASP A 36 16.41 -9.16 3.89
N ILE A 37 15.58 -8.77 2.93
CA ILE A 37 14.97 -9.71 2.00
C ILE A 37 15.86 -9.77 0.76
N LEU A 38 16.48 -10.93 0.57
CA LEU A 38 17.48 -11.12 -0.49
C LEU A 38 16.97 -10.66 -1.86
N GLY A 39 17.77 -9.80 -2.51
CA GLY A 39 17.48 -9.23 -3.82
C GLY A 39 16.55 -8.02 -3.84
N ARG A 40 16.03 -7.57 -2.68
CA ARG A 40 15.14 -6.42 -2.59
C ARG A 40 15.83 -5.24 -1.93
N ILE A 41 15.90 -4.14 -2.66
CA ILE A 41 16.47 -2.89 -2.17
C ILE A 41 15.33 -1.90 -1.96
N VAL A 42 15.20 -1.40 -0.74
CA VAL A 42 14.25 -0.33 -0.41
C VAL A 42 14.96 1.01 -0.46
N ARG A 43 14.40 1.95 -1.24
CA ARG A 43 14.89 3.33 -1.31
C ARG A 43 13.75 4.34 -1.29
N ALA A 44 14.07 5.61 -1.01
CA ALA A 44 13.10 6.69 -1.15
C ALA A 44 12.59 6.76 -2.60
N ALA A 45 11.30 7.03 -2.76
CA ALA A 45 10.69 7.26 -4.06
C ALA A 45 11.12 8.62 -4.62
N VAL A 46 11.25 8.71 -5.93
CA VAL A 46 11.42 9.98 -6.66
C VAL A 46 10.24 10.17 -7.62
N GLU A 47 10.06 11.39 -8.14
CA GLU A 47 8.94 11.71 -9.02
C GLU A 47 8.84 10.78 -10.24
N PHE A 48 9.98 10.30 -10.76
CA PHE A 48 10.03 9.35 -11.89
C PHE A 48 9.55 7.93 -11.55
N ASP A 49 9.39 7.61 -10.27
CA ASP A 49 8.88 6.32 -9.83
C ASP A 49 7.35 6.28 -9.76
N VAL A 50 6.70 7.45 -9.72
CA VAL A 50 5.26 7.61 -9.50
C VAL A 50 4.44 6.82 -10.53
N GLU A 51 4.76 6.95 -11.82
CA GLU A 51 4.08 6.20 -12.90
C GLU A 51 4.24 4.67 -12.74
N LYS A 52 5.38 4.20 -12.22
CA LYS A 52 5.61 2.76 -12.01
C LYS A 52 4.85 2.25 -10.79
N CYS A 53 4.74 3.07 -9.74
CA CYS A 53 3.93 2.76 -8.57
C CYS A 53 2.45 2.69 -8.93
N ASP A 54 1.97 3.60 -9.78
CA ASP A 54 0.59 3.60 -10.24
C ASP A 54 0.27 2.35 -11.08
N ALA A 55 1.17 1.96 -11.99
CA ALA A 55 1.03 0.69 -12.73
C ALA A 55 0.93 -0.55 -11.82
N ILE A 56 1.60 -0.54 -10.66
CA ILE A 56 1.47 -1.61 -9.66
C ILE A 56 0.10 -1.54 -8.94
N CYS A 57 -0.40 -0.34 -8.66
CA CYS A 57 -1.72 -0.14 -8.04
C CYS A 57 -2.86 -0.55 -8.98
N GLU A 58 -2.71 -0.28 -10.27
CA GLU A 58 -3.65 -0.72 -11.29
C GLU A 58 -3.62 -2.25 -11.46
N ALA A 59 -2.43 -2.85 -11.45
CA ALA A 59 -2.29 -4.30 -11.63
C ALA A 59 -2.80 -5.15 -10.44
N VAL A 60 -2.66 -4.67 -9.20
CA VAL A 60 -2.96 -5.46 -8.00
C VAL A 60 -4.32 -5.07 -7.37
N PRO A 61 -4.52 -3.84 -6.85
CA PRO A 61 -5.84 -3.36 -6.43
C PRO A 61 -6.88 -3.12 -7.53
N GLY A 62 -6.48 -2.77 -8.75
CA GLY A 62 -7.41 -2.45 -9.85
C GLY A 62 -7.98 -1.03 -9.83
N HIS A 63 -7.31 -0.09 -9.16
CA HIS A 63 -7.69 1.34 -9.14
C HIS A 63 -6.46 2.25 -9.04
N ASP A 64 -6.57 3.45 -9.58
CA ASP A 64 -5.54 4.52 -9.56
C ASP A 64 -5.45 5.16 -8.15
N ARG A 65 -4.22 5.40 -7.68
CA ARG A 65 -3.90 6.19 -6.48
C ARG A 65 -2.73 7.15 -6.66
N ASP A 66 -2.47 7.59 -7.90
CA ASP A 66 -1.33 8.43 -8.29
C ASP A 66 -1.17 9.67 -7.40
N GLY A 67 -2.29 10.33 -7.07
CA GLY A 67 -2.28 11.51 -6.19
C GLY A 67 -1.67 11.24 -4.81
N GLU A 68 -2.02 10.12 -4.18
CA GLU A 68 -1.49 9.73 -2.86
C GLU A 68 0.01 9.40 -2.93
N VAL A 69 0.46 8.77 -4.02
CA VAL A 69 1.87 8.43 -4.25
C VAL A 69 2.70 9.68 -4.50
N ARG A 70 2.19 10.61 -5.31
CA ARG A 70 2.85 11.88 -5.60
C ARG A 70 2.98 12.75 -4.35
N ASP A 71 1.92 12.84 -3.55
CA ASP A 71 1.94 13.64 -2.33
C ASP A 71 2.90 13.07 -1.29
N SER A 72 2.92 11.75 -1.11
CA SER A 72 3.88 11.09 -0.20
C SER A 72 5.33 11.16 -0.70
N THR A 73 5.54 11.19 -2.01
CA THR A 73 6.86 11.44 -2.63
C THR A 73 7.35 12.85 -2.30
N LYS A 74 6.50 13.87 -2.47
CA LYS A 74 6.81 15.26 -2.09
C LYS A 74 7.07 15.43 -0.60
N GLN A 75 6.35 14.68 0.24
CA GLN A 75 6.53 14.68 1.70
C GLN A 75 7.75 13.87 2.15
N GLY A 76 8.40 13.11 1.25
CA GLY A 76 9.55 12.26 1.56
C GLY A 76 9.21 11.01 2.37
N THR A 77 7.93 10.64 2.47
CA THR A 77 7.48 9.43 3.17
C THR A 77 7.42 8.21 2.27
N ALA A 78 7.33 8.42 0.95
CA ALA A 78 7.23 7.34 -0.01
C ALA A 78 8.54 6.55 -0.16
N LYS A 79 8.44 5.23 -0.22
CA LYS A 79 9.55 4.32 -0.54
C LYS A 79 9.13 3.33 -1.60
N VAL A 80 10.11 2.87 -2.38
CA VAL A 80 9.95 1.85 -3.41
C VAL A 80 10.85 0.66 -3.15
N VAL A 81 10.37 -0.53 -3.51
CA VAL A 81 11.11 -1.78 -3.51
C VAL A 81 11.60 -2.04 -4.93
N VAL A 82 12.91 -2.16 -5.08
CA VAL A 82 13.55 -2.53 -6.33
C VAL A 82 14.01 -3.98 -6.23
N HIS A 83 13.61 -4.80 -7.20
CA HIS A 83 14.09 -6.17 -7.35
C HIS A 83 14.62 -6.33 -8.79
N GLY A 84 15.92 -6.60 -8.91
CA GLY A 84 16.63 -6.47 -10.18
C GLY A 84 16.64 -5.01 -10.65
N GLU A 85 16.08 -4.76 -11.84
CA GLU A 85 15.97 -3.40 -12.43
C GLU A 85 14.55 -2.83 -12.38
N ARG A 86 13.62 -3.51 -11.68
CA ARG A 86 12.20 -3.18 -11.68
C ARG A 86 11.72 -2.78 -10.29
N ILE A 87 10.82 -1.80 -10.26
CA ILE A 87 10.02 -1.52 -9.07
C ILE A 87 8.98 -2.63 -8.96
N THR A 88 8.94 -3.26 -7.80
CA THR A 88 8.08 -4.42 -7.51
C THR A 88 7.14 -4.17 -6.34
N GLY A 89 7.34 -3.07 -5.61
CA GLY A 89 6.41 -2.60 -4.60
C GLY A 89 6.72 -1.17 -4.18
N TYR A 90 5.81 -0.58 -3.43
CA TYR A 90 5.94 0.76 -2.89
C TYR A 90 5.11 0.94 -1.62
N THR A 91 5.40 2.02 -0.90
CA THR A 91 4.61 2.48 0.24
C THR A 91 4.52 4.00 0.21
N THR A 92 3.38 4.55 0.60
CA THR A 92 3.23 5.99 0.91
C THR A 92 3.64 6.32 2.35
N GLY A 93 3.99 5.28 3.12
CA GLY A 93 4.43 5.30 4.51
C GLY A 93 3.85 4.11 5.28
N ILE A 94 4.43 3.78 6.44
CA ILE A 94 3.91 2.70 7.29
C ILE A 94 3.19 3.32 8.47
N SER A 95 1.91 3.61 8.25
CA SER A 95 1.00 4.14 9.27
C SER A 95 -0.45 3.76 8.92
N PHE A 96 -1.38 4.05 9.83
CA PHE A 96 -2.79 3.67 9.70
C PHE A 96 -3.49 4.23 8.45
N TYR A 97 -3.09 5.41 7.97
CA TYR A 97 -3.74 6.09 6.83
C TYR A 97 -3.00 5.92 5.51
N ASN A 98 -1.82 5.31 5.56
CA ASN A 98 -1.00 5.08 4.37
C ASN A 98 -1.33 3.73 3.76
N HIS A 99 -0.83 3.50 2.55
CA HIS A 99 -0.98 2.23 1.87
C HIS A 99 0.35 1.74 1.32
N SER A 100 0.45 0.43 1.15
CA SER A 100 1.61 -0.24 0.57
C SER A 100 1.12 -1.32 -0.38
N VAL A 101 1.75 -1.43 -1.54
CA VAL A 101 1.41 -2.42 -2.55
C VAL A 101 2.69 -3.10 -2.99
N GLY A 102 2.67 -4.42 -3.10
CA GLY A 102 3.76 -5.23 -3.63
C GLY A 102 3.19 -6.28 -4.56
N LEU A 103 3.96 -6.63 -5.60
CA LEU A 103 3.63 -7.74 -6.49
C LEU A 103 3.74 -9.08 -5.77
N THR A 104 4.61 -9.16 -4.76
CA THR A 104 4.82 -10.34 -3.92
C THR A 104 4.84 -9.98 -2.43
N ASN A 105 4.59 -10.97 -1.57
CA ASN A 105 4.66 -10.80 -0.12
C ASN A 105 6.06 -10.38 0.35
N ASP A 106 7.10 -10.80 -0.35
CA ASP A 106 8.47 -10.46 -0.02
C ASP A 106 8.78 -8.98 -0.29
N ASP A 107 8.08 -8.36 -1.26
CA ASP A 107 8.17 -6.90 -1.48
C ASP A 107 7.56 -6.15 -0.30
N LEU A 108 6.40 -6.61 0.21
CA LEU A 108 5.78 -6.03 1.40
C LEU A 108 6.63 -6.25 2.66
N LYS A 109 7.24 -7.43 2.82
CA LYS A 109 8.18 -7.71 3.92
C LYS A 109 9.37 -6.76 3.88
N ALA A 110 9.95 -6.52 2.69
CA ALA A 110 11.08 -5.61 2.54
C ALA A 110 10.75 -4.19 3.01
N LEU A 111 9.51 -3.72 2.80
CA LEU A 111 9.08 -2.40 3.26
C LEU A 111 9.00 -2.28 4.80
N ILE A 112 8.70 -3.39 5.49
CA ILE A 112 8.55 -3.45 6.96
C ILE A 112 9.76 -4.07 7.68
N ALA A 113 10.86 -4.28 6.94
CA ALA A 113 12.14 -4.75 7.48
C ALA A 113 12.73 -3.73 8.47
#